data_AF-A0A3N5PA17-F1
#
_entry.id   AF-A0A3N5PA17-F1
#
_cell.length_a   1.000
_cell.length_b   1.000
_cell.length_c   1.000
_cell.angle_alpha   90.00
_cell.angle_beta   90.00
_cell.angle_gamma   90.00
#
_symmetry.space_group_name_H-M   'P 1'
#
loop_
_entity.id
_entity.type
_entity.pdbx_description
1 polymer ?
#
loop_
_entity_poly.entity_id
_entity_poly.type
_entity_poly.pdbx_seq_one_letter_code
_entity_poly.pdbx_strand_id
1 'polypeptide(L)'
;MNVRSITCFVNAGEPAGQAEAVNAAGHLARQVQVALEAAGLPVQSRRLATQPLSSLPGDPLALALALGAQGAAAGFDYLSLGPVLAAAPGADLERLALIPDLIRADGTTFAGILVAGRDTGINLGAIRRAAAIVREVAHTTEQGFGNLRLAVLANVGPHAPFFPAAYHDGGGPALAIALESAGLAVDAFTPAGSLDQARARLVAAIEEVAGRIVGAVEPLAREAGFRFAGIDFSWAPFPEEARSVGAAVERLGVERFGTPGTLFAASLLTDCLRRARYPHCGFNGLMLPVLEDAVLAKRSKEGL
;
A
#
# COMPACT_ATOMS: atom_id res chain seq x y z
N MET A 1 -14.03 8.13 7.16
CA MET A 1 -13.04 7.22 6.52
C MET A 1 -12.28 8.00 5.48
N ASN A 2 -10.97 7.80 5.41
CA ASN A 2 -10.08 8.56 4.54
C ASN A 2 -9.51 7.67 3.44
N VAL A 3 -9.22 8.30 2.30
CA VAL A 3 -8.39 7.71 1.26
C VAL A 3 -6.94 7.95 1.64
N ARG A 4 -6.22 6.86 1.95
CA ARG A 4 -4.81 6.90 2.32
C ARG A 4 -3.95 7.33 1.14
N SER A 5 -4.25 6.81 -0.06
CA SER A 5 -3.54 7.20 -1.28
C SER A 5 -4.40 7.07 -2.53
N ILE A 6 -4.16 8.00 -3.46
CA ILE A 6 -4.36 7.78 -4.89
C ILE A 6 -2.98 7.43 -5.45
N THR A 7 -2.80 6.21 -5.97
CA THR A 7 -1.51 5.80 -6.54
C THR A 7 -1.66 5.66 -8.05
N CYS A 8 -0.88 6.45 -8.78
CA CYS A 8 -0.78 6.35 -10.23
C CYS A 8 0.43 5.49 -10.60
N PHE A 9 0.27 4.66 -11.63
CA PHE A 9 1.28 3.74 -12.13
C PHE A 9 1.62 4.12 -13.57
N VAL A 10 2.90 4.40 -13.82
CA VAL A 10 3.41 4.78 -15.14
C VAL A 10 4.74 4.09 -15.41
N ASN A 11 5.07 3.90 -16.69
CA ASN A 11 6.39 3.40 -17.07
C ASN A 11 7.43 4.51 -17.04
N ALA A 12 8.60 4.19 -16.50
CA ALA A 12 9.79 5.04 -16.52
C ALA A 12 10.78 4.59 -17.60
N GLY A 13 11.52 5.52 -18.19
CA GLY A 13 12.64 5.18 -19.07
C GLY A 13 12.93 6.16 -20.19
N GLU A 14 11.97 6.40 -21.09
CA GLU A 14 12.16 7.38 -22.18
C GLU A 14 11.80 8.79 -21.69
N PRO A 15 12.74 9.76 -21.64
CA PRO A 15 12.51 11.03 -20.94
C PRO A 15 11.30 11.84 -21.43
N ALA A 16 11.07 11.88 -22.74
CA ALA A 16 9.96 12.64 -23.32
C ALA A 16 8.60 12.00 -23.01
N GLY A 17 8.44 10.70 -23.27
CA GLY A 17 7.21 9.97 -22.95
C GLY A 17 6.96 9.86 -21.45
N GLN A 18 8.02 9.78 -20.64
CA GLN A 18 7.93 9.76 -19.18
C GLN A 18 7.36 11.07 -18.63
N ALA A 19 7.86 12.22 -19.06
CA ALA A 19 7.38 13.51 -18.57
C ALA A 19 5.90 13.73 -18.91
N GLU A 20 5.49 13.37 -20.13
CA GLU A 20 4.09 13.42 -20.54
C GLU A 20 3.20 12.51 -19.69
N ALA A 21 3.61 11.25 -19.49
CA ALA A 21 2.87 10.28 -18.68
C ALA A 21 2.73 10.72 -17.21
N VAL A 22 3.79 11.27 -16.61
CA VAL A 22 3.77 11.76 -15.22
C VAL A 22 2.84 12.97 -15.08
N ASN A 23 2.87 13.91 -16.04
CA ASN A 23 1.98 15.06 -16.03
C ASN A 23 0.51 14.64 -16.19
N ALA A 24 0.22 13.75 -17.14
CA ALA A 24 -1.13 13.20 -17.34
C ALA A 24 -1.63 12.50 -16.06
N ALA A 25 -0.77 11.69 -15.43
CA ALA A 25 -1.08 11.04 -14.16
C ALA A 25 -1.36 12.06 -13.03
N GLY A 26 -0.56 13.13 -12.93
CA GLY A 26 -0.76 14.18 -11.93
C GLY A 26 -2.07 14.96 -12.11
N HIS A 27 -2.44 15.24 -13.36
CA HIS A 27 -3.74 15.84 -13.70
C HIS A 27 -4.91 14.93 -13.27
N LEU A 28 -4.86 13.65 -13.65
CA LEU A 28 -5.88 12.68 -13.27
C LEU A 28 -5.97 12.51 -11.75
N ALA A 29 -4.84 12.36 -11.05
CA ALA A 29 -4.81 12.21 -9.60
C ALA A 29 -5.46 13.41 -8.88
N ARG A 30 -5.28 14.63 -9.41
CA ARG A 30 -5.94 15.83 -8.90
C ARG A 30 -7.45 15.81 -9.12
N GLN A 31 -7.91 15.43 -10.32
CA GLN A 31 -9.35 15.32 -10.60
C GLN A 31 -10.02 14.26 -9.73
N VAL A 32 -9.36 13.10 -9.58
CA VAL A 32 -9.80 12.01 -8.71
C VAL A 32 -9.85 12.47 -7.25
N GLN A 33 -8.86 13.21 -6.78
CA GLN A 33 -8.88 13.79 -5.43
C GLN A 33 -10.10 14.68 -5.21
N VAL A 34 -10.35 15.63 -6.11
CA VAL A 34 -11.52 16.52 -6.01
C VAL A 34 -12.82 15.73 -6.01
N ALA A 35 -12.94 14.72 -6.86
CA ALA A 35 -14.15 13.88 -6.95
C ALA A 35 -14.37 13.07 -5.66
N LEU A 36 -13.32 12.49 -5.08
CA LEU A 36 -13.39 11.74 -3.83
C LEU A 36 -13.73 12.65 -2.64
N GLU A 37 -13.11 13.83 -2.56
CA GLU A 37 -13.41 14.83 -1.52
C GLU A 37 -14.85 15.33 -1.61
N ALA A 38 -15.35 15.62 -2.83
CA ALA A 38 -16.75 15.97 -3.06
C ALA A 38 -17.70 14.82 -2.69
N ALA A 39 -17.25 13.57 -2.85
CA ALA A 39 -17.95 12.40 -2.38
C ALA A 39 -17.77 12.14 -0.87
N GLY A 40 -17.17 13.05 -0.09
CA GLY A 40 -17.01 12.94 1.36
C GLY A 40 -15.92 11.96 1.80
N LEU A 41 -14.91 11.72 0.96
CA LEU A 41 -13.78 10.84 1.22
C LEU A 41 -12.47 11.66 1.13
N PRO A 42 -12.01 12.25 2.23
CA PRO A 42 -10.79 13.06 2.24
C PRO A 42 -9.57 12.26 1.80
N VAL A 43 -8.72 12.85 0.95
CA VAL A 43 -7.52 12.23 0.42
C VAL A 43 -6.29 12.73 1.15
N GLN A 44 -5.44 11.82 1.61
CA GLN A 44 -4.24 12.16 2.37
C GLN A 44 -3.00 12.34 1.51
N SER A 45 -2.85 11.55 0.45
CA SER A 45 -1.67 11.62 -0.42
C SER A 45 -1.96 11.19 -1.85
N ARG A 46 -1.18 11.72 -2.79
CA ARG A 46 -1.08 11.27 -4.17
C ARG A 46 0.32 10.69 -4.38
N ARG A 47 0.40 9.51 -4.98
CA ARG A 47 1.64 8.75 -5.09
C ARG A 47 1.88 8.31 -6.52
N LEU A 48 3.15 8.19 -6.88
CA LEU A 48 3.58 7.73 -8.19
C LEU A 48 4.40 6.44 -8.04
N ALA A 49 4.08 5.39 -8.79
CA ALA A 49 4.85 4.16 -8.80
C ALA A 49 5.25 3.75 -10.22
N THR A 50 6.46 3.22 -10.36
CA THR A 50 7.00 2.73 -11.64
C THR A 50 7.00 1.21 -11.72
N GLN A 51 7.42 0.68 -12.88
CA GLN A 51 7.70 -0.75 -13.03
C GLN A 51 8.81 -1.20 -12.06
N PRO A 52 8.97 -2.53 -11.81
CA PRO A 52 9.95 -3.04 -10.86
C PRO A 52 11.36 -2.48 -11.08
N LEU A 53 12.09 -2.24 -9.99
CA LEU A 53 13.48 -1.76 -10.01
C LEU A 53 14.37 -2.63 -10.91
N SER A 54 14.09 -3.94 -10.97
CA SER A 54 14.76 -4.90 -11.87
C SER A 54 14.59 -4.59 -13.37
N SER A 55 13.51 -3.93 -13.74
CA SER A 55 13.13 -3.64 -15.13
C SER A 55 13.37 -2.17 -15.52
N LEU A 56 13.91 -1.35 -14.63
CA LEU A 56 14.22 0.05 -14.93
C LEU A 56 15.44 0.14 -15.88
N PRO A 57 15.37 0.95 -16.95
CA PRO A 57 16.51 1.19 -17.82
C PRO A 57 17.51 2.13 -17.15
N GLY A 58 18.77 2.09 -17.63
CA GLY A 58 19.81 3.02 -17.19
C GLY A 58 20.17 2.89 -15.71
N ASP A 59 20.64 4.00 -15.14
CA ASP A 59 20.99 4.12 -13.72
C ASP A 59 19.72 4.41 -12.88
N PRO A 60 19.31 3.49 -11.97
CA PRO A 60 18.15 3.71 -11.12
C PRO A 60 18.25 4.95 -10.23
N LEU A 61 19.44 5.35 -9.79
CA LEU A 61 19.61 6.50 -8.91
C LEU A 61 19.36 7.82 -9.66
N ALA A 62 19.99 7.99 -10.82
CA ALA A 62 19.71 9.13 -11.68
C ALA A 62 18.23 9.21 -12.08
N LEU A 63 17.61 8.06 -12.37
CA LEU A 63 16.20 7.97 -12.71
C LEU A 63 15.30 8.34 -11.52
N ALA A 64 15.64 7.88 -10.30
CA ALA A 64 14.93 8.23 -9.06
C ALA A 64 14.85 9.74 -8.86
N LEU A 65 15.99 10.43 -8.95
CA LEU A 65 16.09 11.86 -8.74
C LEU A 65 15.31 12.65 -9.80
N ALA A 66 15.43 12.26 -11.06
CA ALA A 66 14.70 12.89 -12.16
C ALA A 66 13.18 12.70 -12.03
N LEU A 67 12.72 11.46 -11.78
CA LEU A 67 11.31 11.15 -11.58
C LEU A 67 10.74 11.76 -10.31
N GLY A 68 11.51 11.80 -9.23
CA GLY A 68 11.10 12.42 -7.98
C GLY A 68 10.81 13.90 -8.18
N ALA A 69 11.69 14.61 -8.89
CA ALA A 69 11.48 16.01 -9.23
C ALA A 69 10.27 16.23 -10.16
N GLN A 70 10.11 15.39 -11.19
CA GLN A 70 8.96 15.44 -12.10
C GLN A 70 7.64 15.14 -11.38
N GLY A 71 7.63 14.10 -10.53
CA GLY A 71 6.47 13.69 -9.75
C GLY A 71 6.06 14.78 -8.76
N ALA A 72 7.00 15.39 -8.06
CA ALA A 72 6.74 16.50 -7.17
C ALA A 72 6.14 17.70 -7.93
N ALA A 73 6.68 18.05 -9.10
CA ALA A 73 6.12 19.11 -9.95
C ALA A 73 4.69 18.80 -10.43
N ALA A 74 4.37 17.51 -10.68
CA ALA A 74 3.03 17.04 -11.01
C ALA A 74 2.09 16.93 -9.78
N GLY A 75 2.62 17.11 -8.57
CA GLY A 75 1.87 17.13 -7.31
C GLY A 75 1.80 15.78 -6.57
N PHE A 76 2.71 14.85 -6.84
CA PHE A 76 2.87 13.63 -6.07
C PHE A 76 3.74 13.85 -4.84
N ASP A 77 3.35 13.25 -3.72
CA ASP A 77 4.06 13.34 -2.44
C ASP A 77 5.25 12.36 -2.40
N TYR A 78 5.10 11.19 -3.02
CA TYR A 78 6.04 10.09 -2.93
C TYR A 78 6.19 9.34 -4.27
N LEU A 79 7.37 8.75 -4.46
CA LEU A 79 7.72 7.89 -5.59
C LEU A 79 8.04 6.48 -5.10
N SER A 80 7.52 5.44 -5.77
CA SER A 80 8.00 4.07 -5.61
C SER A 80 8.67 3.62 -6.90
N LEU A 81 9.90 3.12 -6.80
CA LEU A 81 10.61 2.49 -7.92
C LEU A 81 10.29 0.99 -8.06
N GLY A 82 9.33 0.50 -7.27
CA GLY A 82 8.95 -0.89 -7.23
C GLY A 82 10.04 -1.82 -6.68
N PRO A 83 9.82 -3.14 -6.76
CA PRO A 83 10.73 -4.10 -6.16
C PRO A 83 11.89 -4.51 -7.06
N VAL A 84 12.99 -4.92 -6.44
CA VAL A 84 13.89 -5.90 -7.07
C VAL A 84 13.17 -7.25 -7.10
N LEU A 85 13.03 -7.84 -8.29
CA LEU A 85 12.41 -9.14 -8.51
C LEU A 85 13.40 -10.26 -8.16
N ALA A 86 13.46 -10.61 -6.88
CA ALA A 86 14.45 -11.54 -6.34
C ALA A 86 13.91 -12.95 -6.03
N ALA A 87 12.61 -13.21 -6.27
CA ALA A 87 11.95 -14.44 -5.85
C ALA A 87 12.38 -15.68 -6.64
N ALA A 88 12.69 -15.52 -7.93
CA ALA A 88 13.04 -16.65 -8.79
C ALA A 88 14.42 -17.23 -8.46
N PRO A 89 14.61 -18.56 -8.58
CA PRO A 89 15.94 -19.16 -8.56
C PRO A 89 16.82 -18.54 -9.66
N GLY A 90 18.03 -18.12 -9.30
CA GLY A 90 18.95 -17.47 -10.23
C GLY A 90 18.59 -16.02 -10.60
N ALA A 91 17.64 -15.40 -9.89
CA ALA A 91 17.35 -13.98 -10.06
C ALA A 91 18.60 -13.12 -9.89
N ASP A 92 18.72 -12.10 -10.72
CA ASP A 92 19.77 -11.09 -10.59
C ASP A 92 19.53 -10.27 -9.30
N LEU A 93 20.53 -10.30 -8.42
CA LEU A 93 20.51 -9.63 -7.13
C LEU A 93 21.41 -8.39 -7.09
N GLU A 94 22.05 -8.01 -8.19
CA GLU A 94 22.98 -6.87 -8.24
C GLU A 94 22.29 -5.57 -7.80
N ARG A 95 21.07 -5.33 -8.28
CA ARG A 95 20.28 -4.13 -7.94
C ARG A 95 19.87 -4.04 -6.48
N LEU A 96 19.97 -5.12 -5.69
CA LEU A 96 19.77 -5.03 -4.24
C LEU A 96 20.80 -4.11 -3.59
N ALA A 97 22.03 -4.07 -4.10
CA ALA A 97 23.10 -3.25 -3.56
C ALA A 97 22.84 -1.74 -3.70
N LEU A 98 21.94 -1.33 -4.60
CA LEU A 98 21.58 0.07 -4.84
C LEU A 98 20.54 0.61 -3.86
N ILE A 99 19.80 -0.28 -3.19
CA ILE A 99 18.66 0.11 -2.35
C ILE A 99 19.08 1.05 -1.20
N PRO A 100 20.16 0.78 -0.42
CA PRO A 100 20.60 1.72 0.62
C PRO A 100 20.88 3.13 0.09
N ASP A 101 21.50 3.24 -1.08
CA ASP A 101 21.82 4.53 -1.70
C ASP A 101 20.55 5.25 -2.19
N LEU A 102 19.61 4.54 -2.81
CA LEU A 102 18.31 5.09 -3.21
C LEU A 102 17.54 5.65 -2.02
N ILE A 103 17.50 4.93 -0.89
CA ILE A 103 16.79 5.36 0.32
C ILE A 103 17.48 6.57 0.99
N ARG A 104 18.79 6.72 0.83
CA ARG A 104 19.55 7.87 1.36
C ARG A 104 19.52 9.08 0.45
N ALA A 105 19.36 8.88 -0.85
CA ALA A 105 19.52 9.94 -1.85
C ALA A 105 18.46 11.03 -1.74
N ASP A 106 17.22 10.64 -1.45
CA ASP A 106 16.12 11.56 -1.20
C ASP A 106 15.27 11.07 -0.01
N GLY A 107 14.31 11.88 0.45
CA GLY A 107 13.41 11.54 1.55
C GLY A 107 12.07 10.95 1.12
N THR A 108 11.85 10.75 -0.19
CA THR A 108 10.51 10.53 -0.77
C THR A 108 10.41 9.34 -1.72
N THR A 109 11.53 8.69 -2.03
CA THR A 109 11.63 7.49 -2.85
C THR A 109 11.53 6.23 -1.99
N PHE A 110 10.74 5.28 -2.49
CA PHE A 110 10.45 3.99 -1.89
C PHE A 110 10.94 2.87 -2.80
N ALA A 111 11.32 1.75 -2.18
CA ALA A 111 11.78 0.56 -2.88
C ALA A 111 11.26 -0.72 -2.22
N GLY A 112 11.14 -1.78 -3.02
CA GLY A 112 10.76 -3.11 -2.55
C GLY A 112 11.82 -4.17 -2.84
N ILE A 113 11.68 -5.33 -2.21
CA ILE A 113 12.42 -6.54 -2.55
C ILE A 113 11.44 -7.71 -2.57
N LEU A 114 11.08 -8.21 -3.75
CA LEU A 114 10.18 -9.36 -3.88
C LEU A 114 10.98 -10.65 -3.74
N VAL A 115 10.93 -11.29 -2.57
CA VAL A 115 11.77 -12.45 -2.22
C VAL A 115 11.04 -13.79 -2.35
N ALA A 116 9.72 -13.77 -2.50
CA ALA A 116 8.92 -14.98 -2.65
C ALA A 116 7.69 -14.76 -3.54
N GLY A 117 7.32 -15.79 -4.28
CA GLY A 117 6.13 -15.82 -5.13
C GLY A 117 5.53 -17.23 -5.16
N ARG A 118 4.22 -17.31 -5.37
CA ARG A 118 3.46 -18.58 -5.36
C ARG A 118 4.02 -19.58 -6.35
N ASP A 119 4.44 -19.09 -7.52
CA ASP A 119 4.92 -19.92 -8.62
C ASP A 119 6.45 -20.00 -8.70
N THR A 120 7.17 -19.13 -7.97
CA THR A 120 8.63 -19.04 -7.99
C THR A 120 9.30 -19.55 -6.72
N GLY A 121 8.53 -19.83 -5.67
CA GLY A 121 9.03 -20.32 -4.39
C GLY A 121 9.56 -19.20 -3.50
N ILE A 122 10.49 -19.55 -2.60
CA ILE A 122 11.09 -18.65 -1.62
C ILE A 122 12.60 -18.59 -1.85
N ASN A 123 13.14 -17.40 -2.11
CA ASN A 123 14.57 -17.21 -2.29
C ASN A 123 15.26 -16.84 -0.96
N LEU A 124 15.86 -17.83 -0.29
CA LEU A 124 16.58 -17.63 0.97
C LEU A 124 17.82 -16.74 0.82
N GLY A 125 18.49 -16.75 -0.34
CA GLY A 125 19.64 -15.90 -0.62
C GLY A 125 19.23 -14.42 -0.66
N ALA A 126 18.13 -14.13 -1.36
CA ALA A 126 17.54 -12.79 -1.40
C ALA A 126 17.05 -12.34 -0.01
N ILE A 127 16.43 -13.21 0.78
CA ILE A 127 16.01 -12.91 2.16
C ILE A 127 17.20 -12.49 3.02
N ARG A 128 18.31 -13.23 2.98
CA ARG A 128 19.52 -12.88 3.76
C ARG A 128 20.09 -11.53 3.35
N ARG A 129 20.13 -11.23 2.04
CA ARG A 129 20.58 -9.93 1.54
C ARG A 129 19.62 -8.80 1.93
N ALA A 130 18.32 -9.01 1.81
CA ALA A 130 17.30 -8.06 2.24
C ALA A 130 17.42 -7.74 3.74
N ALA A 131 17.67 -8.74 4.59
CA ALA A 131 17.91 -8.53 6.02
C ALA A 131 19.17 -7.69 6.29
N ALA A 132 20.25 -7.88 5.51
CA ALA A 132 21.45 -7.06 5.61
C ALA A 132 21.15 -5.60 5.19
N ILE A 133 20.38 -5.39 4.13
CA ILE A 133 19.97 -4.06 3.66
C ILE A 133 19.10 -3.34 4.70
N VAL A 134 18.12 -4.02 5.30
CA VAL A 134 17.29 -3.45 6.38
C VAL A 134 18.15 -2.96 7.54
N ARG A 135 19.19 -3.73 7.92
CA ARG A 135 20.16 -3.33 8.95
C ARG A 135 21.00 -2.13 8.52
N GLU A 136 21.49 -2.13 7.28
CA GLU A 136 22.27 -1.03 6.73
C GLU A 136 21.46 0.27 6.76
N VAL A 137 20.25 0.26 6.17
CA VAL A 137 19.34 1.41 6.15
C VAL A 137 19.02 1.90 7.57
N ALA A 138 18.83 0.99 8.53
CA ALA A 138 18.60 1.37 9.93
C ALA A 138 19.76 2.17 10.54
N HIS A 139 21.00 1.81 10.19
CA HIS A 139 22.21 2.42 10.74
C HIS A 139 22.69 3.64 9.94
N THR A 140 22.27 3.78 8.69
CA THR A 140 22.73 4.86 7.79
C THR A 140 21.69 5.94 7.52
N THR A 141 20.52 5.87 8.16
CA THR A 141 19.48 6.90 8.08
C THR A 141 19.10 7.41 9.46
N GLU A 142 18.64 8.65 9.55
CA GLU A 142 18.27 9.27 10.81
C GLU A 142 17.21 8.43 11.54
N GLN A 143 17.53 8.00 12.76
CA GLN A 143 16.69 7.14 13.61
C GLN A 143 16.20 5.85 12.89
N GLY A 144 16.85 5.43 11.80
CA GLY A 144 16.44 4.30 10.97
C GLY A 144 15.17 4.53 10.13
N PHE A 145 14.69 5.78 9.99
CA PHE A 145 13.45 6.10 9.26
C PHE A 145 13.47 5.72 7.78
N GLY A 146 14.65 5.48 7.20
CA GLY A 146 14.75 4.91 5.85
C GLY A 146 13.99 3.59 5.70
N ASN A 147 13.86 2.79 6.76
CA ASN A 147 13.11 1.53 6.71
C ASN A 147 11.60 1.71 6.53
N LEU A 148 11.04 2.90 6.78
CA LEU A 148 9.64 3.19 6.42
C LEU A 148 9.43 3.27 4.89
N ARG A 149 10.53 3.35 4.13
CA ARG A 149 10.55 3.47 2.67
C ARG A 149 11.02 2.20 1.96
N LEU A 150 11.24 1.12 2.71
CA LEU A 150 11.70 -0.18 2.21
C LEU A 150 10.73 -1.28 2.63
N ALA A 151 10.36 -2.18 1.72
CA ALA A 151 9.58 -3.37 2.04
C ALA A 151 10.19 -4.65 1.46
N VAL A 152 10.21 -5.72 2.28
CA VAL A 152 10.48 -7.08 1.81
C VAL A 152 9.14 -7.76 1.54
N LEU A 153 8.92 -8.15 0.30
CA LEU A 153 7.63 -8.54 -0.24
C LEU A 153 7.59 -10.04 -0.52
N ALA A 154 6.42 -10.64 -0.31
CA ALA A 154 6.11 -12.02 -0.68
C ALA A 154 4.70 -12.08 -1.27
N ASN A 155 4.54 -12.70 -2.44
CA ASN A 155 3.25 -12.84 -3.14
C ASN A 155 2.53 -11.50 -3.43
N VAL A 156 3.27 -10.41 -3.53
CA VAL A 156 2.69 -9.09 -3.86
C VAL A 156 2.70 -8.91 -5.37
N GLY A 157 1.51 -8.86 -5.97
CA GLY A 157 1.33 -8.53 -7.39
C GLY A 157 1.43 -7.03 -7.67
N PRO A 158 1.46 -6.61 -8.94
CA PRO A 158 1.49 -5.20 -9.33
C PRO A 158 0.19 -4.48 -8.92
N HIS A 159 0.25 -3.15 -8.96
CA HIS A 159 -0.87 -2.23 -8.65
C HIS A 159 -1.36 -2.21 -7.20
N ALA A 160 -0.59 -2.74 -6.25
CA ALA A 160 -0.84 -2.44 -4.85
C ALA A 160 -0.66 -0.91 -4.61
N PRO A 161 -1.64 -0.18 -4.06
CA PRO A 161 -1.55 1.27 -3.86
C PRO A 161 -0.84 1.69 -2.56
N PHE A 162 -0.49 0.72 -1.70
CA PHE A 162 0.27 0.99 -0.48
C PHE A 162 1.77 1.01 -0.75
N PHE A 163 2.45 2.00 -0.19
CA PHE A 163 3.90 2.07 -0.17
C PHE A 163 4.42 1.38 1.09
N PRO A 164 5.61 0.76 1.06
CA PRO A 164 6.57 0.66 -0.07
C PRO A 164 6.29 -0.42 -1.13
N ALA A 165 5.15 -1.12 -1.04
CA ALA A 165 4.86 -2.30 -1.86
C ALA A 165 4.46 -2.01 -3.32
N ALA A 166 4.11 -0.75 -3.65
CA ALA A 166 3.54 -0.38 -4.93
C ALA A 166 4.51 -0.49 -6.10
N TYR A 167 4.06 -1.08 -7.21
CA TYR A 167 4.76 -1.09 -8.49
C TYR A 167 3.79 -1.31 -9.67
N HIS A 168 4.21 -0.89 -10.86
CA HIS A 168 3.48 -1.02 -12.13
C HIS A 168 3.75 -2.37 -12.81
N ASP A 169 2.80 -2.87 -13.60
CA ASP A 169 2.96 -4.13 -14.35
C ASP A 169 3.77 -3.99 -15.65
N GLY A 170 4.16 -2.77 -16.03
CA GLY A 170 4.83 -2.49 -17.30
C GLY A 170 3.86 -2.19 -18.46
N GLY A 171 2.55 -2.31 -18.24
CA GLY A 171 1.51 -2.12 -19.25
C GLY A 171 1.15 -0.65 -19.51
N GLY A 172 -0.10 -0.42 -19.91
CA GLY A 172 -0.66 0.93 -20.01
C GLY A 172 -0.91 1.56 -18.62
N PRO A 173 -0.95 2.90 -18.54
CA PRO A 173 -1.04 3.61 -17.28
C PRO A 173 -2.28 3.21 -16.48
N ALA A 174 -2.14 3.22 -15.16
CA ALA A 174 -3.18 2.79 -14.25
C ALA A 174 -3.25 3.67 -13.00
N LEU A 175 -4.35 3.57 -12.25
CA LEU A 175 -4.40 4.04 -10.87
C LEU A 175 -5.14 3.08 -9.95
N ALA A 176 -4.82 3.14 -8.67
CA ALA A 176 -5.49 2.41 -7.61
C ALA A 176 -5.67 3.28 -6.36
N ILE A 177 -6.64 2.91 -5.53
CA ILE A 177 -7.02 3.66 -4.33
C ILE A 177 -6.73 2.81 -3.09
N ALA A 178 -5.99 3.35 -2.13
CA ALA A 178 -5.80 2.74 -0.81
C ALA A 178 -6.67 3.45 0.24
N LEU A 179 -7.26 2.69 1.16
CA LEU A 179 -8.10 3.24 2.22
C LEU A 179 -7.50 3.06 3.62
N GLU A 180 -7.80 4.01 4.49
CA GLU A 180 -7.65 3.87 5.94
C GLU A 180 -8.96 3.28 6.51
N SER A 181 -9.11 1.95 6.39
CA SER A 181 -10.39 1.27 6.57
C SER A 181 -10.64 0.73 7.98
N ALA A 182 -9.65 0.74 8.89
CA ALA A 182 -9.78 0.15 10.23
C ALA A 182 -10.96 0.72 11.05
N GLY A 183 -11.32 1.99 10.85
CA GLY A 183 -12.48 2.60 11.50
C GLY A 183 -13.81 1.92 11.13
N LEU A 184 -13.97 1.43 9.90
CA LEU A 184 -15.17 0.66 9.51
C LEU A 184 -15.35 -0.57 10.38
N ALA A 185 -14.26 -1.26 10.70
CA ALA A 185 -14.30 -2.45 11.52
C ALA A 185 -14.65 -2.11 12.98
N VAL A 186 -14.10 -1.02 13.51
CA VAL A 186 -14.45 -0.49 14.84
C VAL A 186 -15.95 -0.19 14.92
N ASP A 187 -16.48 0.56 13.95
CA ASP A 187 -17.89 0.96 13.90
C ASP A 187 -18.81 -0.26 13.73
N ALA A 188 -18.44 -1.19 12.84
CA ALA A 188 -19.26 -2.36 12.55
C ALA A 188 -19.34 -3.35 13.72
N PHE A 189 -18.32 -3.39 14.57
CA PHE A 189 -18.24 -4.28 15.73
C PHE A 189 -18.73 -3.63 17.04
N THR A 190 -19.48 -2.54 16.94
CA THR A 190 -20.13 -1.91 18.08
C THR A 190 -21.18 -2.86 18.71
N PRO A 191 -21.32 -2.94 20.04
CA PRO A 191 -22.06 -4.02 20.71
C PRO A 191 -23.58 -3.91 20.51
N ALA A 192 -24.11 -4.59 19.49
CA ALA A 192 -25.54 -4.81 19.31
C ALA A 192 -25.79 -5.91 18.25
N GLY A 193 -25.52 -7.18 18.60
CA GLY A 193 -25.93 -8.29 17.73
C GLY A 193 -25.08 -9.56 17.79
N SER A 194 -25.35 -10.46 16.84
CA SER A 194 -24.58 -11.68 16.58
C SER A 194 -23.38 -11.43 15.66
N LEU A 195 -22.45 -12.39 15.59
CA LEU A 195 -21.32 -12.35 14.66
C LEU A 195 -21.75 -12.25 13.18
N ASP A 196 -22.87 -12.88 12.82
CA ASP A 196 -23.40 -12.81 11.46
C ASP A 196 -23.93 -11.41 11.12
N GLN A 197 -24.57 -10.76 12.10
CA GLN A 197 -25.01 -9.37 11.94
C GLN A 197 -23.81 -8.42 11.83
N ALA A 198 -22.77 -8.61 12.64
CA ALA A 198 -21.53 -7.85 12.55
C ALA A 198 -20.84 -8.03 11.19
N ARG A 199 -20.75 -9.26 10.69
CA ARG A 199 -20.20 -9.58 9.36
C ARG A 199 -21.00 -8.91 8.24
N ALA A 200 -22.32 -9.06 8.24
CA ALA A 200 -23.19 -8.49 7.21
C ALA A 200 -23.09 -6.96 7.18
N ARG A 201 -23.06 -6.32 8.36
CA ARG A 201 -22.90 -4.87 8.50
C ARG A 201 -21.57 -4.39 7.94
N LEU A 202 -20.47 -5.07 8.27
CA LEU A 202 -19.14 -4.70 7.78
C LEU A 202 -19.02 -4.85 6.26
N VAL A 203 -19.53 -5.96 5.71
CA VAL A 203 -19.56 -6.19 4.26
C VAL A 203 -20.36 -5.10 3.55
N ALA A 204 -21.56 -4.77 4.03
CA ALA A 204 -22.37 -3.71 3.44
C ALA A 204 -21.68 -2.35 3.49
N ALA A 205 -21.01 -2.02 4.61
CA ALA A 205 -20.27 -0.76 4.75
C ALA A 205 -19.06 -0.67 3.79
N ILE A 206 -18.35 -1.78 3.57
CA ILE A 206 -17.27 -1.86 2.56
C ILE A 206 -17.84 -1.59 1.17
N GLU A 207 -18.90 -2.31 0.79
CA GLU A 207 -19.51 -2.22 -0.55
C GLU A 207 -20.10 -0.83 -0.83
N GLU A 208 -20.72 -0.19 0.16
CA GLU A 208 -21.25 1.17 0.03
C GLU A 208 -20.13 2.17 -0.31
N VAL A 209 -19.02 2.11 0.44
CA VAL A 209 -17.89 3.01 0.24
C VAL A 209 -17.17 2.70 -1.08
N ALA A 210 -17.04 1.41 -1.41
CA ALA A 210 -16.48 1.00 -2.69
C ALA A 210 -17.31 1.54 -3.86
N GLY A 211 -18.64 1.48 -3.78
CA GLY A 211 -19.53 2.03 -4.82
C GLY A 211 -19.34 3.53 -5.03
N ARG A 212 -19.17 4.30 -3.96
CA ARG A 212 -18.86 5.75 -4.03
C ARG A 212 -17.52 6.01 -4.71
N ILE A 213 -16.49 5.23 -4.37
CA ILE A 213 -15.16 5.36 -5.00
C ILE A 213 -15.23 4.98 -6.47
N VAL A 214 -15.82 3.85 -6.82
CA VAL A 214 -15.96 3.40 -8.22
C VAL A 214 -16.67 4.48 -9.05
N GLY A 215 -17.78 5.02 -8.55
CA GLY A 215 -18.54 6.07 -9.22
C GLY A 215 -17.77 7.38 -9.41
N ALA A 216 -16.87 7.73 -8.48
CA ALA A 216 -16.03 8.93 -8.57
C ALA A 216 -14.80 8.73 -9.46
N VAL A 217 -14.22 7.54 -9.48
CA VAL A 217 -12.88 7.30 -10.04
C VAL A 217 -12.90 6.70 -11.43
N GLU A 218 -13.74 5.69 -11.68
CA GLU A 218 -13.70 4.92 -12.91
C GLU A 218 -14.01 5.76 -14.17
N PRO A 219 -15.00 6.69 -14.17
CA PRO A 219 -15.26 7.54 -15.33
C PRO A 219 -14.06 8.43 -15.70
N LEU A 220 -13.42 9.04 -14.69
CA LEU A 220 -12.25 9.91 -14.89
C LEU A 220 -11.05 9.11 -15.40
N ALA A 221 -10.83 7.92 -14.84
CA ALA A 221 -9.77 7.02 -15.30
C ALA A 221 -9.97 6.67 -16.79
N ARG A 222 -11.20 6.30 -17.17
CA ARG A 222 -11.55 5.92 -18.54
C ARG A 222 -11.36 7.07 -19.52
N GLU A 223 -11.81 8.28 -19.16
CA GLU A 223 -11.65 9.48 -19.99
C GLU A 223 -10.17 9.83 -20.22
N ALA A 224 -9.35 9.69 -19.20
CA ALA A 224 -7.91 9.93 -19.28
C ALA A 224 -7.11 8.79 -19.96
N GLY A 225 -7.76 7.67 -20.33
CA GLY A 225 -7.07 6.50 -20.88
C GLY A 225 -6.29 5.68 -19.85
N PHE A 226 -6.61 5.82 -18.56
CA PHE A 226 -6.02 5.06 -17.47
C PHE A 226 -6.91 3.88 -17.09
N ARG A 227 -6.29 2.75 -16.79
CA ARG A 227 -6.96 1.61 -16.17
C ARG A 227 -7.19 1.87 -14.69
N PHE A 228 -8.43 1.72 -14.23
CA PHE A 228 -8.69 1.65 -12.79
C PHE A 228 -8.35 0.24 -12.29
N ALA A 229 -7.21 0.09 -11.60
CA ALA A 229 -6.72 -1.20 -11.15
C ALA A 229 -7.49 -1.73 -9.93
N GLY A 230 -8.14 -0.84 -9.16
CA GLY A 230 -9.07 -1.21 -8.10
C GLY A 230 -8.86 -0.46 -6.80
N ILE A 231 -9.39 -1.03 -5.73
CA ILE A 231 -9.38 -0.49 -4.37
C ILE A 231 -8.70 -1.52 -3.46
N ASP A 232 -7.84 -1.03 -2.56
CA ASP A 232 -7.27 -1.80 -1.46
C ASP A 232 -7.90 -1.32 -0.14
N PHE A 233 -8.77 -2.17 0.40
CA PHE A 233 -9.46 -1.98 1.68
C PHE A 233 -8.73 -2.59 2.87
N SER A 234 -7.46 -2.99 2.71
CA SER A 234 -6.65 -3.52 3.81
C SER A 234 -6.90 -2.75 5.09
N TRP A 235 -7.09 -3.47 6.20
CA TRP A 235 -7.39 -2.92 7.52
C TRP A 235 -6.20 -2.12 8.06
N ALA A 236 -5.93 -0.99 7.43
CA ALA A 236 -4.84 -0.09 7.70
C ALA A 236 -5.26 0.83 8.86
N PRO A 237 -4.55 0.78 9.99
CA PRO A 237 -4.90 1.58 11.15
C PRO A 237 -4.42 3.02 11.00
N PHE A 238 -4.81 3.84 11.98
CA PHE A 238 -4.20 5.12 12.29
C PHE A 238 -3.93 5.18 13.81
N PRO A 239 -3.01 6.02 14.32
CA PRO A 239 -2.65 6.10 15.73
C PRO A 239 -3.74 6.66 16.67
N GLU A 240 -4.98 6.25 16.47
CA GLU A 240 -6.16 6.59 17.24
C GLU A 240 -6.99 5.33 17.48
N GLU A 241 -7.61 5.24 18.66
CA GLU A 241 -8.41 4.07 19.01
C GLU A 241 -9.62 3.85 18.09
N ALA A 242 -10.22 4.94 17.58
CA ALA A 242 -11.33 4.89 16.64
C ALA A 242 -10.93 4.30 15.27
N ARG A 243 -9.63 4.21 14.98
CA ARG A 243 -9.07 3.71 13.72
C ARG A 243 -8.04 2.61 13.99
N SER A 244 -8.28 1.83 15.03
CA SER A 244 -7.40 0.74 15.47
C SER A 244 -8.01 -0.61 15.14
N VAL A 245 -7.21 -1.47 14.50
CA VAL A 245 -7.50 -2.89 14.29
C VAL A 245 -7.56 -3.61 15.63
N GLY A 246 -6.65 -3.30 16.55
CA GLY A 246 -6.67 -3.85 17.90
C GLY A 246 -7.98 -3.54 18.62
N ALA A 247 -8.45 -2.30 18.50
CA ALA A 247 -9.71 -1.87 19.09
C ALA A 247 -10.93 -2.53 18.43
N ALA A 248 -10.90 -2.75 17.11
CA ALA A 248 -11.95 -3.50 16.42
C ALA A 248 -12.04 -4.95 16.94
N VAL A 249 -10.89 -5.64 17.04
CA VAL A 249 -10.82 -7.01 17.58
C VAL A 249 -11.34 -7.08 19.02
N GLU A 250 -10.97 -6.12 19.86
CA GLU A 250 -11.45 -6.07 21.25
C GLU A 250 -12.96 -5.79 21.33
N ARG A 251 -13.49 -4.89 20.49
CA ARG A 251 -14.93 -4.61 20.39
C ARG A 251 -15.75 -5.81 19.91
N LEU A 252 -15.18 -6.67 19.07
CA LEU A 252 -15.84 -7.91 18.66
C LEU A 252 -16.06 -8.89 19.83
N GLY A 253 -15.30 -8.75 20.92
CA GLY A 253 -15.46 -9.55 22.14
C GLY A 253 -14.19 -10.27 22.60
N VAL A 254 -13.02 -9.98 22.00
CA VAL A 254 -11.73 -10.46 22.52
C VAL A 254 -11.32 -9.57 23.69
N GLU A 255 -10.91 -10.14 24.81
CA GLU A 255 -10.55 -9.35 26.01
C GLU A 255 -9.41 -8.36 25.72
N ARG A 256 -8.32 -8.85 25.11
CA ARG A 256 -7.16 -8.06 24.69
C ARG A 256 -6.60 -8.62 23.39
N PHE A 257 -6.23 -7.76 22.45
CA PHE A 257 -5.53 -8.22 21.25
C PHE A 257 -4.26 -8.99 21.65
N GLY A 258 -4.09 -10.20 21.10
CA GLY A 258 -3.01 -11.14 21.43
C GLY A 258 -3.45 -12.32 22.30
N THR A 259 -4.59 -12.22 23.00
CA THR A 259 -5.13 -13.33 23.81
C THR A 259 -5.94 -14.33 22.94
N PRO A 260 -6.34 -15.51 23.48
CA PRO A 260 -7.20 -16.45 22.77
C PRO A 260 -8.45 -15.75 22.18
N GLY A 261 -8.81 -16.11 20.95
CA GLY A 261 -9.86 -15.45 20.17
C GLY A 261 -9.35 -14.42 19.15
N THR A 262 -8.16 -13.86 19.33
CA THR A 262 -7.59 -12.86 18.39
C THR A 262 -7.50 -13.38 16.96
N LEU A 263 -7.01 -14.61 16.77
CA LEU A 263 -6.89 -15.22 15.43
C LEU A 263 -8.27 -15.42 14.78
N PHE A 264 -9.28 -15.78 15.56
CA PHE A 264 -10.65 -15.90 15.06
C PHE A 264 -11.18 -14.54 14.60
N ALA A 265 -11.04 -13.50 15.42
CA ALA A 265 -11.45 -12.14 15.07
C ALA A 265 -10.73 -11.62 13.81
N ALA A 266 -9.41 -11.82 13.73
CA ALA A 266 -8.59 -11.49 12.55
C ALA A 266 -9.07 -12.23 11.28
N SER A 267 -9.44 -13.51 11.41
CA SER A 267 -10.00 -14.29 10.30
C SER A 267 -11.35 -13.76 9.84
N LEU A 268 -12.21 -13.30 10.77
CA LEU A 268 -13.52 -12.73 10.47
C LEU A 268 -13.37 -11.41 9.70
N LEU A 269 -12.47 -10.53 10.14
CA LEU A 269 -12.12 -9.29 9.44
C LEU A 269 -11.66 -9.55 8.01
N THR A 270 -10.75 -10.51 7.83
CA THR A 270 -10.22 -10.88 6.51
C THR A 270 -11.31 -11.50 5.62
N ASP A 271 -12.19 -12.32 6.19
CA ASP A 271 -13.32 -12.92 5.47
C ASP A 271 -14.33 -11.87 5.00
N CYS A 272 -14.60 -10.82 5.78
CA CYS A 272 -15.44 -9.71 5.35
C CYS A 272 -14.90 -9.02 4.08
N LEU A 273 -13.59 -8.76 4.01
CA LEU A 273 -12.98 -8.19 2.80
C LEU A 273 -13.16 -9.11 1.59
N ARG A 274 -12.97 -10.42 1.76
CA ARG A 274 -13.13 -11.40 0.67
C ARG A 274 -14.58 -11.54 0.19
N ARG A 275 -15.56 -11.35 1.07
CA ARG A 275 -16.98 -11.44 0.74
C ARG A 275 -17.52 -10.20 0.02
N ALA A 276 -16.99 -9.03 0.38
CA ALA A 276 -17.40 -7.77 -0.22
C ALA A 276 -17.03 -7.71 -1.72
N ARG A 277 -17.97 -7.20 -2.52
CA ARG A 277 -17.86 -7.11 -3.98
C ARG A 277 -17.46 -5.71 -4.41
N TYR A 278 -16.25 -5.59 -4.93
CA TYR A 278 -15.70 -4.38 -5.54
C TYR A 278 -14.51 -4.76 -6.43
N PRO A 279 -13.96 -3.83 -7.23
CA PRO A 279 -12.71 -4.08 -7.96
C PRO A 279 -11.53 -4.19 -6.98
N HIS A 280 -11.10 -5.41 -6.67
CA HIS A 280 -10.01 -5.67 -5.72
C HIS A 280 -8.64 -5.40 -6.33
N CYS A 281 -7.75 -4.73 -5.58
CA CYS A 281 -6.32 -4.67 -5.88
C CYS A 281 -5.48 -4.69 -4.59
N GLY A 282 -4.19 -4.99 -4.69
CA GLY A 282 -3.29 -4.95 -3.54
C GLY A 282 -3.55 -6.06 -2.52
N PHE A 283 -3.38 -5.75 -1.23
CA PHE A 283 -3.32 -6.74 -0.16
C PHE A 283 -4.70 -7.20 0.33
N ASN A 284 -5.68 -6.28 0.46
CA ASN A 284 -7.01 -6.55 1.04
C ASN A 284 -6.98 -7.48 2.26
N GLY A 285 -6.07 -7.18 3.19
CA GLY A 285 -5.79 -8.02 4.35
C GLY A 285 -5.75 -7.24 5.65
N LEU A 286 -5.29 -7.90 6.70
CA LEU A 286 -5.11 -7.30 8.02
C LEU A 286 -3.71 -6.69 8.13
N MET A 287 -3.60 -5.37 8.31
CA MET A 287 -2.33 -4.74 8.63
C MET A 287 -2.18 -4.67 10.15
N LEU A 288 -1.04 -5.14 10.67
CA LEU A 288 -0.70 -5.09 12.10
C LEU A 288 0.55 -4.24 12.39
N PRO A 289 0.64 -2.99 11.91
CA PRO A 289 1.77 -2.10 12.18
C PRO A 289 1.69 -1.61 13.62
N VAL A 290 2.44 -2.25 14.53
CA VAL A 290 2.42 -1.95 15.97
C VAL A 290 2.64 -0.46 16.28
N LEU A 291 3.44 0.24 15.46
CA LEU A 291 3.73 1.67 15.66
C LEU A 291 2.64 2.61 15.13
N GLU A 292 1.72 2.13 14.30
CA GLU A 292 0.66 2.94 13.68
C GLU A 292 -0.74 2.63 14.24
N ASP A 293 -0.85 1.71 15.19
CA ASP A 293 -2.11 1.31 15.82
C ASP A 293 -2.04 1.51 17.34
N ALA A 294 -2.91 2.38 17.86
CA ALA A 294 -2.90 2.76 19.28
C ALA A 294 -3.10 1.57 20.23
N VAL A 295 -3.95 0.60 19.88
CA VAL A 295 -4.21 -0.57 20.74
C VAL A 295 -3.12 -1.61 20.57
N LEU A 296 -2.63 -1.88 19.36
CA LEU A 296 -1.49 -2.80 19.19
C LEU A 296 -0.25 -2.27 19.93
N ALA A 297 0.04 -0.97 19.84
CA ALA A 297 1.13 -0.35 20.59
C ALA A 297 0.98 -0.53 22.10
N LYS A 298 -0.26 -0.37 22.61
CA LYS A 298 -0.58 -0.58 24.03
C LYS A 298 -0.37 -2.03 24.44
N ARG A 299 -0.92 -2.99 23.68
CA ARG A 299 -0.82 -4.43 23.99
C ARG A 299 0.61 -4.94 23.90
N SER A 300 1.39 -4.46 22.93
CA SER A 300 2.81 -4.77 22.82
C SER A 300 3.61 -4.33 24.05
N LYS A 301 3.32 -3.15 24.62
CA LYS A 301 3.93 -2.69 25.89
C LYS A 301 3.54 -3.56 27.09
N GLU A 302 2.39 -4.23 27.02
CA GLU A 302 1.89 -5.16 28.03
C GLU A 302 2.43 -6.59 27.82
N GLY A 303 3.22 -6.84 26.77
CA GLY A 303 3.81 -8.15 26.46
C GLY A 303 2.88 -9.10 25.69
N LEU A 304 1.90 -8.55 24.97
CA LEU A 304 0.95 -9.27 24.10
C LEU A 304 1.24 -9.05 22.61
#